data_AF-A0A809Y007-F1
#
_entry.id   AF-A0A809Y007-F1
#
_cell.length_a   1.000
_cell.length_b   1.000
_cell.length_c   1.000
_cell.angle_alpha   90.00
_cell.angle_beta   90.00
_cell.angle_gamma   90.00
#
_symmetry.space_group_name_H-M   'P 1'
#
loop_
_entity.id
_entity.type
_entity.pdbx_description
1 polymer ?
#
loop_
_entity_poly.entity_id
_entity_poly.type
_entity_poly.pdbx_seq_one_letter_code
_entity_poly.pdbx_strand_id
1 'polypeptide(L)'
;MTLAERLGPSGRLSPVATADWREALLDHLLNGQRHGLSDAIRTFSGQAERLPRALRVARDRLADSAGEPLDLAQLACAAGIGIRALQLGFRRHFGVSISEMLLDMRLAGLHARLAQAPPDASITEIAFDLGFTHLGRMAGAYREKFGETPSATLRRRMS
;
A
#
# COMPACT_ATOMS: atom_id res chain seq x y z
N MET A 1 29.94 -0.09 -32.95
CA MET A 1 30.50 0.87 -33.93
C MET A 1 29.60 0.81 -35.16
N THR A 2 28.51 1.57 -35.22
CA THR A 2 28.47 2.96 -35.72
C THR A 2 29.40 3.19 -36.89
N LEU A 3 28.80 3.44 -38.04
CA LEU A 3 28.85 4.67 -38.82
C LEU A 3 28.43 4.25 -40.23
N ALA A 4 27.56 4.93 -40.93
CA ALA A 4 26.84 6.16 -40.74
C ALA A 4 26.16 6.31 -42.09
N GLU A 5 24.95 6.88 -42.10
CA GLU A 5 24.56 7.83 -43.15
C GLU A 5 24.60 7.32 -44.62
N ARG A 6 23.53 7.41 -45.40
CA ARG A 6 22.62 8.55 -45.49
C ARG A 6 21.62 8.19 -46.59
N LEU A 7 20.34 8.12 -46.20
CA LEU A 7 19.17 8.77 -46.83
C LEU A 7 19.05 8.69 -48.37
N GLY A 8 17.94 8.25 -48.99
CA GLY A 8 16.55 7.98 -48.59
C GLY A 8 15.77 7.63 -49.89
N PRO A 9 14.49 8.01 -50.06
CA PRO A 9 13.30 7.76 -49.25
C PRO A 9 12.28 6.83 -49.96
N SER A 10 11.47 6.15 -49.14
CA SER A 10 10.08 5.71 -49.35
C SER A 10 9.61 5.17 -50.71
N GLY A 11 9.32 3.85 -50.76
CA GLY A 11 8.50 3.28 -51.82
C GLY A 11 8.09 1.83 -51.59
N ARG A 12 7.00 1.62 -50.84
CA ARG A 12 6.18 0.39 -50.74
C ARG A 12 6.85 -0.83 -50.08
N LEU A 13 6.52 -1.09 -48.80
CA LEU A 13 6.92 -2.30 -48.10
C LEU A 13 6.16 -3.54 -48.63
N SER A 14 6.93 -4.62 -48.82
CA SER A 14 6.54 -5.93 -49.36
C SER A 14 5.60 -6.73 -48.42
N PRO A 15 4.70 -7.59 -48.93
CA PRO A 15 3.74 -8.38 -48.14
C PRO A 15 4.36 -9.31 -47.09
N VAL A 16 5.63 -9.69 -47.26
CA VAL A 16 6.35 -10.56 -46.31
C VAL A 16 6.88 -9.74 -45.12
N ALA A 17 7.29 -8.49 -45.33
CA ALA A 17 7.69 -7.60 -44.25
C ALA A 17 6.51 -7.20 -43.36
N THR A 18 5.27 -7.27 -43.83
CA THR A 18 4.09 -7.00 -42.99
C THR A 18 3.74 -8.14 -42.01
N ALA A 19 4.21 -9.37 -42.24
CA ALA A 19 3.88 -10.50 -41.37
C ALA A 19 4.66 -10.48 -40.05
N ASP A 20 5.96 -10.18 -40.11
CA ASP A 20 6.83 -10.12 -38.92
C ASP A 20 6.46 -8.96 -37.98
N TRP A 21 6.07 -7.82 -38.54
CA TRP A 21 5.62 -6.67 -37.75
C TRP A 21 4.24 -6.90 -37.13
N ARG A 22 3.37 -7.68 -37.78
CA ARG A 22 2.07 -8.06 -37.21
C ARG A 22 2.26 -8.95 -35.99
N GLU A 23 3.18 -9.91 -36.03
CA GLU A 23 3.46 -10.77 -34.86
C GLU A 23 4.13 -10.00 -33.73
N ALA A 24 5.09 -9.12 -34.02
CA ALA A 24 5.71 -8.27 -33.01
C ALA A 24 4.71 -7.26 -32.38
N LEU A 25 3.78 -6.72 -33.18
CA LEU A 25 2.72 -5.84 -32.69
C LEU A 25 1.70 -6.61 -31.85
N LEU A 26 1.34 -7.83 -32.24
CA LEU A 26 0.46 -8.70 -31.44
C LEU A 26 1.12 -9.07 -30.11
N ASP A 27 2.41 -9.41 -30.11
CA ASP A 27 3.14 -9.72 -28.88
C ASP A 27 3.27 -8.49 -27.97
N HIS A 28 3.50 -7.29 -28.55
CA HIS A 28 3.51 -6.05 -27.80
C HIS A 28 2.13 -5.61 -27.29
N LEU A 29 1.05 -5.82 -28.05
CA LEU A 29 -0.32 -5.54 -27.63
C LEU A 29 -0.77 -6.52 -26.52
N LEU A 30 -0.45 -7.81 -26.65
CA LEU A 30 -0.77 -8.83 -25.65
C LEU A 30 0.05 -8.66 -24.36
N ASN A 31 1.32 -8.25 -24.46
CA ASN A 31 2.17 -8.03 -23.28
C ASN A 31 2.06 -6.62 -22.68
N GLY A 32 1.67 -5.62 -23.47
CA GLY A 32 1.51 -4.21 -23.05
C GLY A 32 0.14 -3.86 -22.46
N GLN A 33 -0.94 -4.56 -22.83
CA GLN A 33 -2.31 -4.25 -22.41
C GLN A 33 -2.79 -4.97 -21.13
N ARG A 34 -1.91 -5.69 -20.43
CA ARG A 34 -2.29 -6.55 -19.29
C ARG A 34 -3.00 -5.84 -18.11
N HIS A 35 -3.07 -4.51 -18.09
CA HIS A 35 -3.72 -3.75 -17.02
C HIS A 35 -5.03 -3.04 -17.41
N GLY A 36 -5.33 -2.82 -18.69
CA GLY A 36 -6.52 -2.03 -19.10
C GLY A 36 -7.79 -2.87 -19.26
N LEU A 37 -7.66 -4.04 -19.88
CA LEU A 37 -8.81 -4.89 -20.23
C LEU A 37 -9.39 -5.62 -19.00
N SER A 38 -8.52 -6.01 -18.06
CA SER A 38 -8.93 -6.67 -16.80
C SER A 38 -9.74 -5.72 -15.89
N ASP A 39 -9.40 -4.43 -15.88
CA ASP A 39 -10.17 -3.40 -15.17
C ASP A 39 -11.52 -3.11 -15.85
N ALA A 40 -11.58 -3.14 -17.18
CA ALA A 40 -12.84 -3.02 -17.94
C ALA A 40 -13.78 -4.22 -17.69
N ILE A 41 -13.23 -5.46 -17.63
CA ILE A 41 -13.99 -6.69 -17.33
C ILE A 41 -14.47 -6.73 -15.86
N ARG A 42 -13.65 -6.26 -14.90
CA ARG A 42 -14.05 -6.12 -13.49
C ARG A 42 -15.15 -5.10 -13.28
N THR A 43 -15.19 -4.05 -14.10
CA THR A 43 -16.20 -2.99 -13.99
C THR A 43 -17.54 -3.41 -14.58
N PHE A 44 -17.54 -4.28 -15.61
CA PHE A 44 -18.76 -4.70 -16.33
C PHE A 44 -19.47 -5.93 -15.72
N SER A 45 -18.83 -6.68 -14.81
CA SER A 45 -19.32 -7.99 -14.31
C SER A 45 -20.13 -7.96 -13.00
N GLY A 46 -20.65 -6.80 -12.56
CA GLY A 46 -21.60 -6.74 -11.44
C GLY A 46 -21.03 -7.11 -10.06
N GLN A 47 -19.71 -7.09 -9.87
CA GLN A 47 -19.06 -7.33 -8.58
C GLN A 47 -19.00 -6.06 -7.72
N ALA A 48 -20.15 -5.60 -7.23
CA ALA A 48 -20.17 -4.73 -6.07
C ALA A 48 -19.72 -5.51 -4.81
N GLU A 49 -18.73 -4.96 -4.11
CA GLU A 49 -18.57 -5.01 -2.64
C GLU A 49 -18.12 -6.29 -1.94
N ARG A 50 -17.07 -6.95 -2.44
CA ARG A 50 -16.16 -7.71 -1.57
C ARG A 50 -14.79 -7.06 -1.61
N LEU A 51 -14.27 -6.69 -0.43
CA LEU A 51 -12.88 -6.22 -0.30
C LEU A 51 -11.96 -7.22 -1.03
N PRO A 52 -11.20 -6.81 -2.05
CA PRO A 52 -10.37 -7.73 -2.82
C PRO A 52 -9.46 -8.56 -1.92
N ARG A 53 -9.30 -9.86 -2.21
CA ARG A 53 -8.46 -10.77 -1.41
C ARG A 53 -7.06 -10.19 -1.14
N ALA A 54 -6.45 -9.59 -2.16
CA ALA A 54 -5.15 -8.93 -2.05
C ALA A 54 -5.11 -7.83 -0.98
N LEU A 55 -6.16 -7.01 -0.87
CA LEU A 55 -6.23 -5.94 0.12
C LEU A 55 -6.48 -6.46 1.54
N ARG A 56 -7.21 -7.58 1.69
CA ARG A 56 -7.29 -8.28 2.99
C ARG A 56 -5.93 -8.79 3.42
N VAL A 57 -5.25 -9.52 2.54
CA VAL A 57 -3.90 -10.05 2.81
C VAL A 57 -2.93 -8.92 3.17
N ALA A 58 -2.95 -7.81 2.43
CA ALA A 58 -2.14 -6.65 2.75
C ALA A 58 -2.48 -6.06 4.13
N ARG A 59 -3.76 -5.85 4.44
CA ARG A 59 -4.18 -5.30 5.73
C ARG A 59 -3.77 -6.22 6.88
N ASP A 60 -3.98 -7.51 6.73
CA ASP A 60 -3.66 -8.49 7.77
C ASP A 60 -2.14 -8.55 7.99
N ARG A 61 -1.36 -8.55 6.89
CA ARG A 61 0.10 -8.45 6.98
C ARG A 61 0.57 -7.16 7.64
N LEU A 62 -0.08 -6.02 7.34
CA LEU A 62 0.22 -4.73 7.94
C LEU A 62 -0.03 -4.72 9.45
N ALA A 63 -1.08 -5.41 9.91
CA ALA A 63 -1.38 -5.55 11.33
C ALA A 63 -0.35 -6.44 12.05
N ASP A 64 0.01 -7.57 11.44
CA ASP A 64 0.99 -8.50 12.00
C ASP A 64 2.39 -7.86 12.15
N SER A 65 2.76 -6.99 11.21
CA SER A 65 4.05 -6.28 11.21
C SER A 65 3.93 -4.83 11.68
N ALA A 66 2.90 -4.48 12.47
CA ALA A 66 2.64 -3.09 12.83
C ALA A 66 3.82 -2.42 13.58
N GLY A 67 4.61 -3.19 14.34
CA GLY A 67 5.80 -2.68 15.04
C GLY A 67 7.01 -2.39 14.13
N GLU A 68 7.01 -2.90 12.90
CA GLU A 68 8.13 -2.80 11.98
C GLU A 68 8.02 -1.55 11.06
N PRO A 69 9.13 -1.04 10.51
CA PRO A 69 9.08 -0.01 9.48
C PRO A 69 8.22 -0.43 8.29
N LEU A 70 7.44 0.51 7.73
CA LEU A 70 6.58 0.23 6.58
C LEU A 70 7.40 -0.04 5.32
N ASP A 71 7.35 -1.28 4.81
CA ASP A 71 7.88 -1.65 3.51
C ASP A 71 6.73 -1.93 2.52
N LEU A 72 6.51 -0.96 1.61
CA LEU A 72 5.46 -1.07 0.60
C LEU A 72 5.74 -2.15 -0.44
N ALA A 73 7.00 -2.45 -0.74
CA ALA A 73 7.37 -3.47 -1.72
C ALA A 73 7.09 -4.87 -1.16
N GLN A 74 7.47 -5.13 0.09
CA GLN A 74 7.12 -6.38 0.77
C GLN A 74 5.61 -6.54 0.93
N LEU A 75 4.90 -5.48 1.31
CA LEU A 75 3.45 -5.53 1.46
C LEU A 75 2.73 -5.83 0.14
N ALA A 76 3.18 -5.20 -0.95
CA ALA A 76 2.68 -5.44 -2.29
C ALA A 76 2.98 -6.86 -2.77
N CYS A 77 4.19 -7.36 -2.50
CA CYS A 77 4.61 -8.74 -2.78
C CYS A 77 3.73 -9.76 -2.04
N ALA A 78 3.51 -9.58 -0.73
CA ALA A 78 2.65 -10.45 0.07
C ALA A 78 1.20 -10.47 -0.44
N ALA A 79 0.72 -9.33 -0.95
CA ALA A 79 -0.62 -9.19 -1.53
C ALA A 79 -0.73 -9.69 -2.99
N GLY A 80 0.39 -9.96 -3.66
CA GLY A 80 0.45 -10.38 -5.06
C GLY A 80 0.03 -9.30 -6.07
N ILE A 81 0.23 -8.01 -5.73
CA ILE A 81 -0.14 -6.88 -6.59
C ILE A 81 0.98 -5.83 -6.65
N GLY A 82 0.95 -4.93 -7.63
CA GLY A 82 1.90 -3.81 -7.69
C GLY A 82 1.62 -2.73 -6.63
N ILE A 83 2.66 -2.01 -6.21
CA ILE A 83 2.58 -0.94 -5.18
C ILE A 83 1.51 0.10 -5.52
N ARG A 84 1.41 0.53 -6.79
CA ARG A 84 0.41 1.52 -7.20
C ARG A 84 -1.03 1.00 -7.06
N ALA A 85 -1.27 -0.26 -7.42
CA ALA A 85 -2.56 -0.91 -7.25
C ALA A 85 -2.90 -1.09 -5.75
N LEU A 86 -1.91 -1.40 -4.92
CA LEU A 86 -2.06 -1.49 -3.47
C LEU A 86 -2.48 -0.14 -2.86
N GLN A 87 -1.74 0.93 -3.16
CA GLN A 87 -2.03 2.28 -2.65
C GLN A 87 -3.41 2.78 -3.09
N LEU A 88 -3.74 2.64 -4.37
CA LEU A 88 -5.06 3.01 -4.88
C LEU A 88 -6.17 2.14 -4.27
N GLY A 89 -5.90 0.85 -4.11
CA GLY A 89 -6.81 -0.09 -3.48
C GLY A 89 -7.12 0.29 -2.04
N PHE A 90 -6.11 0.68 -1.26
CA PHE A 90 -6.32 1.14 0.12
C PHE A 90 -7.18 2.40 0.18
N ARG A 91 -6.86 3.41 -0.63
CA ARG A 91 -7.67 4.64 -0.72
C ARG A 91 -9.11 4.35 -1.15
N ARG A 92 -9.30 3.48 -2.15
CA ARG A 92 -10.63 3.15 -2.70
C ARG A 92 -11.49 2.32 -1.74
N HIS A 93 -10.91 1.34 -1.04
CA HIS A 93 -11.66 0.36 -0.26
C HIS A 93 -11.66 0.63 1.25
N PHE A 94 -10.70 1.38 1.78
CA PHE A 94 -10.63 1.75 3.20
C PHE A 94 -10.73 3.25 3.46
N GLY A 95 -10.73 4.09 2.41
CA GLY A 95 -10.78 5.56 2.52
C GLY A 95 -9.47 6.20 2.98
N VAL A 96 -8.48 5.41 3.40
CA VAL A 96 -7.21 5.90 3.97
C VAL A 96 -6.01 5.33 3.22
N SER A 97 -4.86 6.00 3.34
CA SER A 97 -3.58 5.45 2.93
C SER A 97 -3.12 4.34 3.85
N ILE A 98 -2.18 3.54 3.36
CA ILE A 98 -1.51 2.48 4.11
C ILE A 98 -0.83 3.05 5.36
N SER A 99 -0.15 4.20 5.24
CA SER A 99 0.53 4.85 6.36
C SER A 99 -0.43 5.38 7.42
N GLU A 100 -1.57 5.95 7.03
CA GLU A 100 -2.63 6.37 7.95
C GLU A 100 -3.23 5.17 8.69
N MET A 101 -3.49 4.07 7.98
CA MET A 101 -3.98 2.83 8.60
C MET A 101 -2.98 2.24 9.59
N LEU A 102 -1.69 2.20 9.23
CA LEU A 102 -0.63 1.73 10.13
C LEU A 102 -0.55 2.61 11.39
N LEU A 103 -0.60 3.94 11.24
CA LEU A 103 -0.65 4.86 12.37
C LEU A 103 -1.87 4.57 13.26
N ASP A 104 -3.03 4.33 12.66
CA ASP A 104 -4.27 4.03 13.36
C ASP A 104 -4.16 2.77 14.23
N MET A 105 -3.61 1.69 13.64
CA MET A 105 -3.33 0.42 14.30
C MET A 105 -2.35 0.59 15.46
N ARG A 106 -1.25 1.32 15.26
CA ARG A 106 -0.25 1.58 16.30
C ARG A 106 -0.82 2.38 17.46
N LEU A 107 -1.61 3.42 17.17
CA LEU A 107 -2.27 4.23 18.19
C LEU A 107 -3.30 3.43 18.98
N ALA A 108 -4.07 2.55 18.31
CA ALA A 108 -5.00 1.65 18.98
C ALA A 108 -4.27 0.65 19.89
N GLY A 109 -3.17 0.06 19.42
CA GLY A 109 -2.32 -0.81 20.22
C GLY A 109 -1.71 -0.09 21.43
N LEU A 110 -1.27 1.16 21.25
CA LEU A 110 -0.74 1.98 22.33
C LEU A 110 -1.81 2.25 23.39
N HIS A 111 -3.01 2.66 22.97
CA HIS A 111 -4.12 2.89 23.88
C HIS A 111 -4.49 1.62 24.66
N ALA A 112 -4.58 0.48 23.99
CA ALA A 112 -4.88 -0.80 24.64
C ALA A 112 -3.81 -1.20 25.66
N ARG A 113 -2.52 -1.06 25.33
CA ARG A 113 -1.41 -1.37 26.25
C ARG A 113 -1.38 -0.41 27.44
N LEU A 114 -1.52 0.90 27.22
CA LEU A 114 -1.58 1.89 28.30
C LEU A 114 -2.78 1.70 29.21
N ALA A 115 -3.93 1.35 28.64
CA ALA A 115 -5.12 1.02 29.39
C ALA A 115 -4.97 -0.25 30.23
N GLN A 116 -3.93 -1.08 30.03
CA GLN A 116 -3.65 -2.30 30.78
C GLN A 116 -2.37 -2.25 31.62
N ALA A 117 -1.53 -1.23 31.41
CA ALA A 117 -0.23 -1.10 32.04
C ALA A 117 -0.31 -0.61 33.49
N PRO A 118 0.69 -0.94 34.34
CA PRO A 118 0.80 -0.37 35.68
C PRO A 118 1.15 1.13 35.63
N PRO A 119 0.86 1.91 36.69
CA PRO A 119 1.02 3.38 36.67
C PRO A 119 2.45 3.89 36.40
N ASP A 120 3.45 3.08 36.69
CA ASP A 120 4.88 3.34 36.51
C ASP A 120 5.43 2.84 35.16
N ALA A 121 4.59 2.29 34.29
CA ALA A 121 5.02 1.79 32.99
C ALA A 121 5.62 2.89 32.10
N SER A 122 6.69 2.53 31.39
CA SER A 122 7.36 3.41 30.44
C SER A 122 6.54 3.53 29.15
N ILE A 123 5.86 4.67 29.00
CA ILE A 123 5.14 5.02 27.75
C ILE A 123 6.10 4.99 26.55
N THR A 124 7.34 5.40 26.76
CA THR A 124 8.39 5.43 25.75
C THR A 124 8.71 4.03 25.22
N GLU A 125 8.91 3.05 26.10
CA GLU A 125 9.18 1.66 25.72
C GLU A 125 8.00 1.07 24.94
N ILE A 126 6.78 1.24 25.47
CA ILE A 126 5.55 0.75 24.82
C ILE A 126 5.40 1.37 23.41
N ALA A 127 5.71 2.65 23.25
CA ALA A 127 5.64 3.33 21.97
C ALA A 127 6.71 2.81 20.99
N PHE A 128 7.93 2.57 21.45
CA PHE A 128 9.00 2.00 20.60
C PHE A 128 8.68 0.58 20.15
N ASP A 129 8.13 -0.26 21.02
CA ASP A 129 7.67 -1.62 20.66
C ASP A 129 6.58 -1.63 19.60
N LEU A 130 5.80 -0.55 19.52
CA LEU A 130 4.78 -0.34 18.49
C LEU A 130 5.33 0.38 17.24
N GLY A 131 6.64 0.59 17.17
CA GLY A 131 7.32 1.15 16.01
C GLY A 131 7.26 2.68 15.89
N PHE A 132 6.91 3.41 16.96
CA PHE A 132 6.99 4.86 16.95
C PHE A 132 8.42 5.35 17.11
N THR A 133 8.91 6.16 16.17
CA THR A 133 10.25 6.76 16.22
C THR A 133 10.24 8.22 16.70
N HIS A 134 9.08 8.87 16.69
CA HIS A 134 8.91 10.28 17.04
C HIS A 134 7.83 10.47 18.10
N LEU A 135 8.24 10.47 19.38
CA LEU A 135 7.32 10.48 20.53
C LEU A 135 6.41 11.72 20.57
N GLY A 136 6.93 12.90 20.23
CA GLY A 136 6.12 14.13 20.20
C GLY A 136 5.00 14.08 19.15
N ARG A 137 5.30 13.59 17.94
CA ARG A 137 4.31 13.42 16.87
C ARG A 137 3.29 12.35 17.22
N MET A 138 3.75 11.24 17.81
CA MET A 138 2.88 10.19 18.33
C MET A 138 1.91 10.76 19.36
N ALA A 139 2.39 11.52 20.37
CA ALA A 139 1.55 12.07 21.42
C ALA A 139 0.51 13.06 20.88
N GLY A 140 0.88 13.87 19.88
CA GLY A 140 -0.05 14.73 19.16
C GLY A 140 -1.16 13.95 18.47
N ALA A 141 -0.81 12.98 17.63
CA ALA A 141 -1.76 12.13 16.92
C ALA A 141 -2.64 11.30 17.86
N TYR A 142 -2.07 10.84 18.98
CA TYR A 142 -2.81 10.13 20.03
C TYR A 142 -3.90 11.02 20.63
N ARG A 143 -3.56 12.25 21.00
CA ARG A 143 -4.52 13.21 21.55
C ARG A 143 -5.60 13.61 20.55
N GLU A 144 -5.24 13.78 19.28
CA GLU A 144 -6.22 14.02 18.22
C GLU A 144 -7.22 12.86 18.10
N LYS A 145 -6.76 11.61 18.21
CA LYS A 145 -7.61 10.43 18.09
C LYS A 145 -8.46 10.12 19.34
N PHE A 146 -7.88 10.23 20.54
CA PHE A 146 -8.50 9.78 21.79
C PHE A 146 -8.96 10.91 22.71
N GLY A 147 -8.68 12.18 22.38
CA GLY A 147 -9.07 13.34 23.18
C GLY A 147 -8.22 13.58 24.43
N GLU A 148 -7.20 12.76 24.68
CA GLU A 148 -6.32 12.86 25.84
C GLU A 148 -4.88 12.47 25.51
N THR A 149 -3.93 12.74 26.42
CA THR A 149 -2.53 12.35 26.21
C THR A 149 -2.28 10.90 26.64
N PRO A 150 -1.25 10.21 26.09
CA PRO A 150 -0.85 8.88 26.56
C PRO A 150 -0.66 8.80 28.08
N SER A 151 -0.06 9.83 28.68
CA SER A 151 0.15 9.91 30.13
C SER A 151 -1.15 10.06 30.92
N ALA A 152 -2.15 10.76 30.36
CA ALA A 152 -3.47 10.86 30.99
C ALA A 152 -4.19 9.50 30.99
N THR A 153 -4.13 8.76 29.88
CA THR A 153 -4.68 7.40 29.80
C THR A 153 -4.04 6.48 30.83
N LEU A 154 -2.70 6.49 30.96
CA LEU A 154 -1.97 5.69 31.95
C LEU A 154 -2.38 6.06 33.39
N ARG A 155 -2.52 7.36 33.67
CA ARG A 155 -2.87 7.86 35.00
C ARG A 155 -4.34 7.64 35.38
N ARG A 156 -5.27 7.53 34.42
CA ARG A 156 -6.71 7.31 34.71
C ARG A 156 -6.95 6.01 35.48
N ARG A 157 -6.06 5.01 35.38
CA ARG A 157 -6.06 3.80 36.22
C ARG A 157 -5.90 4.07 37.73
N MET A 158 -5.54 5.29 38.14
CA MET A 158 -5.34 5.66 39.54
C MET A 158 -6.60 6.20 40.26
N SER A 159 -7.75 6.33 39.58
CA SER A 159 -9.06 6.66 40.18
C SER A 159 -10.02 5.50 40.05
#